data_AF-A0A0F0K927-F1
#
_entry.id   AF-A0A0F0K927-F1
#
_cell.length_a   1.000
_cell.length_b   1.000
_cell.length_c   1.000
_cell.angle_alpha   90.00
_cell.angle_beta   90.00
_cell.angle_gamma   90.00
#
_symmetry.space_group_name_H-M   'P 1'
#
loop_
_entity.id
_entity.type
_entity.pdbx_description
1 polymer ?
#
loop_
_entity_poly.entity_id
_entity_poly.type
_entity_poly.pdbx_seq_one_letter_code
_entity_poly.pdbx_strand_id
1 'polypeptide(L)'
;MKRFVHPNSLRRLTLAVLAAALVATSVVVPRSAASATAPPTASQTLAQQIVNSGMLSGNPEPMAQIRGYANGALFSHVVGGQVRDCLIDPVILQALKTTIVDRKFSLYVASLNRFCTGELSSIGTSSYHWRSGGGHAVDISRVNGVPSTGATAQDLALINSMFTALPAPAGLGQYQCRSPLSVPAQWTQFEDSCDHNHFEYRGGVGGLAPNGPFDLNGDMKSDLLGVRDDGYLVEYLSYGPTGAVALTGNTLGNGWETTSAIVHGDFNGDGAGDLLQTRTDGRLFYYSGDASSHYSGLQVGSGWTSAYSLLTGGVDFTGDGRPDLVTRGPDAALYAYPGLGNGWFGGRVQIGNGWSGMTALVAGDFDNNGRGDLIARDVNGDLWAYFGLSTGFTAPRKIGWGWNIFSTITGAGDYDGDGNADIIGRNGTDQTLWLYRGTGSGTIGSYQQIGNGWGGFRFIS
;
A
#
# COMPACT_ATOMS: atom_id res chain seq x y z
N MET A 1 -6.93 8.15 91.58
CA MET A 1 -6.19 8.33 90.31
C MET A 1 -5.70 6.97 89.83
N LYS A 2 -5.61 6.80 88.51
CA LYS A 2 -5.24 5.58 87.75
C LYS A 2 -6.41 4.61 87.47
N ARG A 3 -6.85 4.66 86.21
CA ARG A 3 -7.85 3.78 85.59
C ARG A 3 -7.23 2.43 85.32
N PHE A 4 -7.96 1.38 85.73
CA PHE A 4 -7.68 -0.01 85.44
C PHE A 4 -8.41 -0.44 84.16
N VAL A 5 -7.67 -1.24 83.38
CA VAL A 5 -8.10 -2.12 82.30
C VAL A 5 -8.99 -3.24 82.87
N HIS A 6 -10.01 -3.72 82.16
CA HIS A 6 -10.21 -5.14 81.73
C HIS A 6 -11.59 -5.46 81.10
N PRO A 7 -11.80 -6.66 80.49
CA PRO A 7 -12.19 -6.79 79.08
C PRO A 7 -13.56 -7.51 78.89
N ASN A 8 -14.03 -7.67 77.65
CA ASN A 8 -14.29 -8.99 77.05
C ASN A 8 -14.99 -8.90 75.69
N SER A 9 -14.72 -9.95 74.91
CA SER A 9 -15.22 -10.28 73.58
C SER A 9 -16.72 -10.55 73.53
N LEU A 10 -17.33 -10.36 72.35
CA LEU A 10 -18.32 -11.27 71.75
C LEU A 10 -18.62 -10.85 70.30
N ARG A 11 -18.52 -11.82 69.38
CA ARG A 11 -18.93 -11.72 67.97
C ARG A 11 -20.46 -11.86 67.85
N ARG A 12 -21.10 -11.07 66.98
CA ARG A 12 -22.24 -11.50 66.14
C ARG A 12 -22.23 -10.76 64.79
N LEU A 13 -22.42 -11.55 63.73
CA LEU A 13 -22.60 -11.14 62.33
C LEU A 13 -23.87 -10.29 62.13
N THR A 14 -23.82 -9.33 61.20
CA THR A 14 -24.82 -9.19 60.12
C THR A 14 -24.32 -8.27 58.99
N LEU A 15 -24.92 -8.45 57.82
CA LEU A 15 -24.53 -8.14 56.44
C LEU A 15 -24.24 -6.67 56.04
N ALA A 16 -23.20 -6.55 55.20
CA ALA A 16 -23.13 -5.84 53.91
C ALA A 16 -23.41 -4.33 53.80
N VAL A 17 -22.33 -3.56 53.54
CA VAL A 17 -22.23 -2.61 52.40
C VAL A 17 -20.79 -2.67 51.87
N LEU A 18 -20.63 -3.02 50.59
CA LEU A 18 -19.36 -2.96 49.86
C LEU A 18 -18.93 -1.49 49.69
N ALA A 19 -17.73 -1.15 50.14
CA ALA A 19 -16.97 0.00 49.65
C ALA A 19 -15.70 -0.51 48.98
N ALA A 20 -15.52 -0.08 47.73
CA ALA A 20 -14.56 -0.58 46.76
C ALA A 20 -13.12 -0.57 47.27
N ALA A 21 -12.46 -1.73 47.14
CA ALA A 21 -11.01 -1.83 47.25
C ALA A 21 -10.37 -1.15 46.04
N LEU A 22 -9.42 -0.26 46.32
CA LEU A 22 -8.50 0.31 45.36
C LEU A 22 -7.65 -0.84 44.78
N VAL A 23 -8.07 -1.42 43.67
CA VAL A 23 -7.21 -2.28 42.87
C VAL A 23 -6.33 -1.33 42.07
N ALA A 24 -5.06 -1.23 42.46
CA ALA A 24 -4.01 -0.80 41.56
C ALA A 24 -4.00 -1.82 40.41
N THR A 25 -4.75 -1.54 39.35
CA THR A 25 -4.57 -2.22 38.08
C THR A 25 -3.21 -1.75 37.58
N SER A 26 -2.19 -2.58 37.79
CA SER A 26 -1.05 -2.62 36.90
C SER A 26 -1.61 -2.62 35.48
N VAL A 27 -1.40 -1.53 34.75
CA VAL A 27 -1.56 -1.54 33.30
C VAL A 27 -0.56 -2.57 32.81
N VAL A 28 -1.06 -3.77 32.58
CA VAL A 28 -0.33 -4.79 31.84
C VAL A 28 -0.33 -4.26 30.41
N VAL A 29 0.75 -3.56 30.03
CA VAL A 29 1.15 -3.43 28.63
C VAL A 29 2.02 -4.63 28.31
N PRO A 30 1.54 -5.61 27.53
CA PRO A 30 2.41 -6.48 26.77
C PRO A 30 1.86 -6.60 25.34
N ARG A 31 2.66 -6.74 24.28
CA ARG A 31 4.09 -6.94 24.14
C ARG A 31 4.36 -6.71 22.65
N SER A 32 5.50 -6.12 22.32
CA SER A 32 6.25 -6.42 21.10
C SER A 32 6.21 -7.95 20.87
N ALA A 33 5.37 -8.42 19.97
CA ALA A 33 5.19 -9.84 19.70
C ALA A 33 5.60 -10.09 18.24
N ALA A 34 6.14 -11.28 17.99
CA ALA A 34 6.24 -11.78 16.63
C ALA A 34 4.81 -11.87 16.07
N SER A 35 4.57 -11.25 14.93
CA SER A 35 3.35 -11.41 14.14
C SER A 35 3.14 -12.89 13.85
N ALA A 36 1.87 -13.29 13.73
CA ALA A 36 1.52 -14.58 13.14
C ALA A 36 1.80 -14.60 11.63
N THR A 37 2.00 -13.42 11.03
CA THR A 37 2.30 -13.21 9.62
C THR A 37 3.78 -13.50 9.34
N ALA A 38 4.04 -14.37 8.37
CA ALA A 38 5.37 -14.64 7.88
C ALA A 38 5.80 -13.58 6.84
N PRO A 39 7.06 -13.13 6.85
CA PRO A 39 7.59 -12.31 5.76
C PRO A 39 7.64 -13.10 4.44
N PRO A 40 7.58 -12.42 3.28
CA PRO A 40 7.88 -13.03 1.99
C PRO A 40 9.26 -13.71 1.99
N THR A 41 9.36 -14.90 1.41
CA THR A 41 10.59 -15.73 1.49
C THR A 41 11.83 -15.01 0.92
N ALA A 42 11.65 -14.20 -0.13
CA ALA A 42 12.73 -13.39 -0.69
C ALA A 42 13.23 -12.35 0.33
N SER A 43 12.33 -11.59 0.96
CA SER A 43 12.64 -10.60 1.98
C SER A 43 13.26 -11.22 3.23
N GLN A 44 12.77 -12.38 3.66
CA GLN A 44 13.39 -13.18 4.72
C GLN A 44 14.84 -13.55 4.37
N THR A 45 15.07 -14.01 3.15
CA THR A 45 16.43 -14.39 2.69
C THR A 45 17.37 -13.20 2.72
N LEU A 46 16.92 -12.02 2.26
CA LEU A 46 17.71 -10.79 2.32
C LEU A 46 18.03 -10.40 3.77
N ALA A 47 17.04 -10.40 4.65
CA ALA A 47 17.22 -10.11 6.06
C ALA A 47 18.19 -11.09 6.74
N GLN A 48 18.10 -12.38 6.42
CA GLN A 48 19.01 -13.39 6.94
C GLN A 48 20.46 -13.14 6.50
N GLN A 49 20.67 -12.76 5.23
CA GLN A 49 21.99 -12.40 4.72
C GLN A 49 22.55 -11.16 5.43
N ILE A 50 21.72 -10.14 5.64
CA ILE A 50 22.09 -8.92 6.37
C ILE A 50 22.48 -9.26 7.80
N VAL A 51 21.65 -9.97 8.54
CA VAL A 51 21.89 -10.32 9.95
C VAL A 51 23.12 -11.22 10.10
N ASN A 52 23.27 -12.24 9.24
CA ASN A 52 24.38 -13.18 9.30
C ASN A 52 25.74 -12.54 8.92
N SER A 53 25.73 -11.37 8.27
CA SER A 53 26.96 -10.66 7.96
C SER A 53 27.74 -10.22 9.21
N GLY A 54 27.05 -10.02 10.34
CA GLY A 54 27.63 -9.42 11.55
C GLY A 54 28.00 -7.93 11.41
N MET A 55 27.63 -7.30 10.28
CA MET A 55 27.99 -5.91 9.97
C MET A 55 26.84 -4.92 10.23
N LEU A 56 25.64 -5.42 10.56
CA LEU A 56 24.49 -4.62 10.95
C LEU A 56 24.40 -4.47 12.47
N SER A 57 24.18 -3.24 12.92
CA SER A 57 23.79 -2.88 14.28
C SER A 57 22.72 -1.79 14.24
N GLY A 58 22.18 -1.38 15.39
CA GLY A 58 21.18 -0.32 15.42
C GLY A 58 20.44 -0.18 16.75
N ASN A 59 19.48 0.74 16.76
CA ASN A 59 18.53 0.88 17.87
C ASN A 59 17.71 -0.41 18.05
N PRO A 60 17.22 -0.71 19.26
CA PRO A 60 16.47 -1.95 19.51
C PRO A 60 15.28 -2.17 18.56
N GLU A 61 14.56 -1.10 18.25
CA GLU A 61 13.35 -1.13 17.41
C GLU A 61 13.62 -1.55 15.95
N PRO A 62 14.41 -0.82 15.13
CA PRO A 62 14.71 -1.26 13.76
C PRO A 62 15.43 -2.60 13.70
N MET A 63 16.21 -2.95 14.73
CA MET A 63 16.84 -4.28 14.83
C MET A 63 15.82 -5.39 15.06
N ALA A 64 14.76 -5.14 15.83
CA ALA A 64 13.67 -6.09 16.02
C ALA A 64 12.91 -6.32 14.70
N GLN A 65 12.65 -5.25 13.93
CA GLN A 65 11.99 -5.33 12.62
C GLN A 65 12.80 -6.22 11.65
N ILE A 66 14.09 -5.94 11.43
CA ILE A 66 14.95 -6.73 10.52
C ILE A 66 15.12 -8.18 11.01
N ARG A 67 15.29 -8.39 12.32
CA ARG A 67 15.43 -9.76 12.87
C ARG A 67 14.13 -10.54 12.79
N GLY A 68 12.97 -9.88 12.87
CA GLY A 68 11.67 -10.51 12.64
C GLY A 68 11.61 -11.13 11.24
N TYR A 69 11.98 -10.34 10.22
CA TYR A 69 12.12 -10.84 8.85
C TYR A 69 13.06 -12.05 8.76
N ALA A 70 14.28 -11.96 9.32
CA ALA A 70 15.24 -13.06 9.27
C ALA A 70 14.70 -14.34 9.94
N ASN A 71 14.06 -14.20 11.10
CA ASN A 71 13.53 -15.32 11.88
C ASN A 71 12.23 -15.92 11.30
N GLY A 72 11.66 -15.31 10.25
CA GLY A 72 10.45 -15.80 9.59
C GLY A 72 9.15 -15.43 10.30
N ALA A 73 9.17 -14.42 11.18
CA ALA A 73 7.98 -13.90 11.84
C ALA A 73 8.11 -12.38 12.01
N LEU A 74 7.21 -11.62 11.39
CA LEU A 74 7.29 -10.16 11.39
C LEU A 74 7.25 -9.59 12.82
N PHE A 75 7.77 -8.38 13.00
CA PHE A 75 7.66 -7.67 14.28
C PHE A 75 6.43 -6.77 14.26
N SER A 76 5.66 -6.68 15.34
CA SER A 76 4.42 -5.90 15.35
C SER A 76 4.21 -5.13 16.66
N HIS A 77 3.41 -4.07 16.58
CA HIS A 77 2.97 -3.27 17.73
C HIS A 77 1.46 -3.14 17.76
N VAL A 78 0.91 -2.82 18.94
CA VAL A 78 -0.48 -2.41 19.08
C VAL A 78 -0.54 -0.90 19.26
N VAL A 79 -1.07 -0.19 18.27
CA VAL A 79 -1.20 1.27 18.27
C VAL A 79 -2.66 1.64 18.11
N GLY A 80 -3.21 2.37 19.09
CA GLY A 80 -4.64 2.75 19.06
C GLY A 80 -5.61 1.57 19.10
N GLY A 81 -5.19 0.41 19.61
CA GLY A 81 -5.99 -0.82 19.64
C GLY A 81 -5.90 -1.68 18.37
N GLN A 82 -5.16 -1.24 17.36
CA GLN A 82 -4.89 -2.01 16.14
C GLN A 82 -3.50 -2.62 16.17
N VAL A 83 -3.37 -3.88 15.73
CA VAL A 83 -2.07 -4.51 15.47
C VAL A 83 -1.52 -3.94 14.17
N ARG A 84 -0.26 -3.52 14.17
CA ARG A 84 0.46 -3.04 12.98
C ARG A 84 1.74 -3.84 12.83
N ASP A 85 1.88 -4.52 11.70
CA ASP A 85 3.11 -5.22 11.34
C ASP A 85 4.15 -4.21 10.85
N CYS A 86 5.38 -4.34 11.34
CA CYS A 86 6.51 -3.51 10.95
C CYS A 86 7.12 -4.03 9.66
N LEU A 87 6.44 -3.71 8.57
CA LEU A 87 6.83 -4.11 7.23
C LEU A 87 8.01 -3.24 6.76
N ILE A 88 8.90 -3.85 5.99
CA ILE A 88 10.07 -3.21 5.40
C ILE A 88 10.00 -3.45 3.91
N ASP A 89 10.11 -2.37 3.15
CA ASP A 89 10.14 -2.43 1.70
C ASP A 89 11.25 -3.38 1.22
N PRO A 90 10.95 -4.37 0.37
CA PRO A 90 11.97 -5.29 -0.15
C PRO A 90 13.09 -4.57 -0.90
N VAL A 91 12.82 -3.42 -1.51
CA VAL A 91 13.82 -2.57 -2.16
C VAL A 91 14.79 -1.98 -1.14
N ILE A 92 14.31 -1.55 0.02
CA ILE A 92 15.16 -1.11 1.14
C ILE A 92 15.99 -2.27 1.68
N LEU A 93 15.39 -3.46 1.88
CA LEU A 93 16.14 -4.65 2.30
C LEU A 93 17.21 -5.05 1.28
N GLN A 94 16.91 -4.99 -0.01
CA GLN A 94 17.86 -5.31 -1.07
C GLN A 94 19.01 -4.28 -1.10
N ALA A 95 18.71 -2.98 -0.99
CA ALA A 95 19.73 -1.93 -0.95
C ALA A 95 20.64 -2.06 0.28
N LEU A 96 20.06 -2.38 1.46
CA LEU A 96 20.81 -2.68 2.67
C LEU A 96 21.67 -3.94 2.51
N LYS A 97 21.14 -5.02 1.95
CA LYS A 97 21.91 -6.24 1.66
C LYS A 97 23.09 -5.93 0.76
N THR A 98 22.87 -5.22 -0.35
CA THR A 98 23.94 -4.89 -1.29
C THR A 98 25.02 -4.03 -0.63
N THR A 99 24.62 -3.02 0.14
CA THR A 99 25.57 -2.13 0.81
C THR A 99 26.33 -2.83 1.95
N ILE A 100 25.64 -3.57 2.80
CA ILE A 100 26.24 -4.23 3.98
C ILE A 100 27.03 -5.47 3.55
N VAL A 101 26.39 -6.37 2.81
CA VAL A 101 26.92 -7.71 2.54
C VAL A 101 27.87 -7.70 1.35
N ASP A 102 27.46 -7.10 0.23
CA ASP A 102 28.27 -7.15 -1.00
C ASP A 102 29.40 -6.13 -0.97
N ARG A 103 29.14 -4.95 -0.39
CA ARG A 103 30.08 -3.81 -0.37
C ARG A 103 30.75 -3.59 0.97
N LYS A 104 30.47 -4.45 1.97
CA LYS A 104 31.19 -4.51 3.25
C LYS A 104 31.12 -3.22 4.07
N PHE A 105 29.99 -2.53 4.03
CA PHE A 105 29.71 -1.45 4.97
C PHE A 105 29.21 -2.03 6.30
N SER A 106 29.74 -1.54 7.42
CA SER A 106 29.12 -1.75 8.72
C SER A 106 28.20 -0.57 9.04
N LEU A 107 26.92 -0.83 9.27
CA LEU A 107 25.91 0.21 9.46
C LEU A 107 25.27 0.12 10.84
N TYR A 108 24.98 1.28 11.42
CA TYR A 108 24.12 1.43 12.59
C TYR A 108 22.79 2.06 12.16
N VAL A 109 21.71 1.28 12.16
CA VAL A 109 20.37 1.75 11.77
C VAL A 109 19.66 2.37 12.98
N ALA A 110 19.31 3.64 12.87
CA ALA A 110 18.63 4.40 13.91
C ALA A 110 17.10 4.31 13.80
N SER A 111 16.56 4.26 12.59
CA SER A 111 15.11 4.18 12.34
C SER A 111 14.80 3.48 11.01
N LEU A 112 13.60 2.90 10.90
CA LEU A 112 13.16 2.11 9.73
C LEU A 112 11.64 2.24 9.47
N ASN A 113 10.78 1.42 10.09
CA ASN A 113 9.33 1.64 10.03
C ASN A 113 8.85 2.32 11.31
N ARG A 114 8.40 3.58 11.20
CA ARG A 114 7.83 4.35 12.32
C ARG A 114 6.30 4.25 12.37
N PHE A 115 5.63 4.01 11.24
CA PHE A 115 4.18 3.81 11.20
C PHE A 115 3.71 2.69 12.14
N CYS A 116 4.40 1.55 12.12
CA CYS A 116 4.04 0.42 12.97
C CYS A 116 4.19 0.77 14.46
N THR A 117 5.21 1.56 14.81
CA THR A 117 5.49 1.97 16.20
C THR A 117 4.57 3.08 16.73
N GLY A 118 3.97 3.86 15.83
CA GLY A 118 3.23 5.07 16.19
C GLY A 118 4.10 6.30 16.46
N GLU A 119 5.42 6.22 16.26
CA GLU A 119 6.35 7.35 16.40
C GLU A 119 6.22 8.35 15.24
N LEU A 120 6.00 9.63 15.55
CA LEU A 120 5.94 10.70 14.56
C LEU A 120 7.20 11.57 14.60
N SER A 121 7.68 11.95 13.42
CA SER A 121 8.76 12.94 13.27
C SER A 121 8.21 14.38 13.24
N SER A 122 9.10 15.36 13.15
CA SER A 122 8.75 16.77 12.94
C SER A 122 8.00 17.03 11.63
N ILE A 123 8.25 16.22 10.60
CA ILE A 123 7.51 16.27 9.32
C ILE A 123 6.29 15.32 9.30
N GLY A 124 6.00 14.68 10.45
CA GLY A 124 4.80 13.91 10.69
C GLY A 124 4.60 12.75 9.72
N THR A 125 3.37 12.62 9.23
CA THR A 125 2.92 11.49 8.39
C THR A 125 3.42 11.52 6.96
N SER A 126 4.12 12.58 6.56
CA SER A 126 4.68 12.74 5.20
C SER A 126 6.02 12.03 5.01
N SER A 127 6.69 11.62 6.11
CA SER A 127 7.95 10.88 6.05
C SER A 127 7.74 9.48 5.48
N TYR A 128 8.68 8.96 4.69
CA TYR A 128 8.64 7.57 4.18
C TYR A 128 8.90 6.50 5.25
N HIS A 129 9.27 6.91 6.47
CA HIS A 129 9.17 6.05 7.65
C HIS A 129 7.72 5.81 8.09
N TRP A 130 6.77 6.64 7.64
CA TRP A 130 5.37 6.62 8.06
C TRP A 130 4.37 6.45 6.91
N ARG A 131 4.57 7.19 5.81
CA ARG A 131 3.70 7.19 4.63
C ARG A 131 3.55 5.78 4.08
N SER A 132 2.36 5.45 3.58
CA SER A 132 2.03 4.15 2.97
C SER A 132 2.34 2.93 3.85
N GLY A 133 2.11 3.03 5.17
CA GLY A 133 2.40 1.94 6.11
C GLY A 133 3.87 1.90 6.61
N GLY A 134 4.71 2.82 6.14
CA GLY A 134 6.10 2.98 6.56
C GLY A 134 7.03 1.87 6.08
N GLY A 135 8.32 1.98 6.43
CA GLY A 135 9.33 0.98 6.03
C GLY A 135 9.97 1.23 4.67
N HIS A 136 9.67 2.37 4.03
CA HIS A 136 10.26 2.81 2.76
C HIS A 136 11.49 3.73 2.96
N ALA A 137 11.93 3.93 4.20
CA ALA A 137 13.07 4.77 4.53
C ALA A 137 13.94 4.14 5.61
N VAL A 138 15.22 4.53 5.63
CA VAL A 138 16.19 4.09 6.61
C VAL A 138 17.07 5.26 7.08
N ASP A 139 17.17 5.41 8.40
CA ASP A 139 18.10 6.34 9.03
C ASP A 139 19.33 5.59 9.51
N ILE A 140 20.51 6.03 9.10
CA ILE A 140 21.79 5.42 9.44
C ILE A 140 22.62 6.43 10.23
N SER A 141 22.78 6.21 11.54
CA SER A 141 23.49 7.14 12.43
C SER A 141 24.98 6.80 12.61
N ARG A 142 25.44 5.64 12.13
CA ARG A 142 26.88 5.34 12.03
C ARG A 142 27.21 4.54 10.78
N VAL A 143 28.34 4.88 10.16
CA VAL A 143 28.90 4.20 8.99
C VAL A 143 30.33 3.79 9.29
N ASN A 144 30.61 2.48 9.22
CA ASN A 144 31.90 1.89 9.57
C ASN A 144 32.38 2.32 10.97
N GLY A 145 31.45 2.39 11.93
CA GLY A 145 31.70 2.82 13.32
C GLY A 145 31.75 4.33 13.54
N VAL A 146 31.82 5.13 12.47
CA VAL A 146 31.89 6.60 12.53
C VAL A 146 30.48 7.19 12.64
N PRO A 147 30.20 8.08 13.62
CA PRO A 147 28.94 8.84 13.66
C PRO A 147 28.67 9.58 12.35
N SER A 148 27.46 9.41 11.83
CA SER A 148 27.01 10.07 10.61
C SER A 148 26.54 11.49 10.91
N THR A 149 26.82 12.39 9.97
CA THR A 149 26.20 13.73 9.91
C THR A 149 25.54 13.98 8.56
N GLY A 150 25.58 12.98 7.66
CA GLY A 150 25.22 13.13 6.25
C GLY A 150 26.32 13.76 5.40
N ALA A 151 27.53 13.98 5.95
CA ALA A 151 28.60 14.76 5.33
C ALA A 151 30.03 14.23 5.57
N THR A 152 30.23 13.25 6.45
CA THR A 152 31.57 12.67 6.69
C THR A 152 32.09 11.92 5.45
N ALA A 153 33.39 11.61 5.41
CA ALA A 153 33.95 10.81 4.31
C ALA A 153 33.26 9.43 4.19
N GLN A 154 32.87 8.84 5.32
CA GLN A 154 32.13 7.59 5.39
C GLN A 154 30.69 7.76 4.89
N ASP A 155 30.04 8.89 5.20
CA ASP A 155 28.71 9.23 4.68
C ASP A 155 28.73 9.35 3.16
N LEU A 156 29.71 10.08 2.60
CA LEU A 156 29.84 10.23 1.15
C LEU A 156 30.12 8.88 0.44
N ALA A 157 30.90 8.00 1.06
CA ALA A 157 31.11 6.64 0.54
C ALA A 157 29.83 5.81 0.57
N LEU A 158 29.05 5.90 1.66
CA LEU A 158 27.75 5.25 1.77
C LEU A 158 26.75 5.79 0.75
N ILE A 159 26.68 7.11 0.58
CA ILE A 159 25.79 7.76 -0.39
C ILE A 159 26.08 7.25 -1.81
N ASN A 160 27.35 7.21 -2.22
CA ASN A 160 27.73 6.65 -3.53
C ASN A 160 27.38 5.17 -3.66
N SER A 161 27.46 4.40 -2.57
CA SER A 161 26.94 3.03 -2.54
C SER A 161 25.42 3.04 -2.77
N MET A 162 24.66 3.79 -1.98
CA MET A 162 23.20 3.80 -2.06
C MET A 162 22.68 4.29 -3.41
N PHE A 163 23.33 5.25 -4.08
CA PHE A 163 22.96 5.67 -5.45
C PHE A 163 22.96 4.56 -6.48
N THR A 164 23.67 3.46 -6.24
CA THR A 164 23.70 2.31 -7.15
C THR A 164 23.02 1.08 -6.57
N ALA A 165 22.70 1.08 -5.27
CA ALA A 165 22.03 -0.03 -4.59
C ALA A 165 20.52 0.19 -4.44
N LEU A 166 20.10 1.44 -4.30
CA LEU A 166 18.71 1.86 -4.19
C LEU A 166 18.25 2.38 -5.56
N PRO A 167 17.24 1.76 -6.20
CA PRO A 167 16.72 2.23 -7.48
C PRO A 167 15.96 3.55 -7.32
N ALA A 168 15.85 4.28 -8.43
CA ALA A 168 15.08 5.51 -8.50
C ALA A 168 13.60 5.23 -8.86
N PRO A 169 12.65 6.15 -8.57
CA PRO A 169 12.87 7.40 -7.85
C PRO A 169 13.20 7.17 -6.37
N ALA A 170 14.07 8.01 -5.81
CA ALA A 170 14.55 7.88 -4.44
C ALA A 170 14.92 9.24 -3.84
N GLY A 171 15.04 9.27 -2.52
CA GLY A 171 15.35 10.45 -1.74
C GLY A 171 16.62 10.29 -0.93
N LEU A 172 17.36 11.39 -0.79
CA LEU A 172 18.51 11.51 0.08
C LEU A 172 18.34 12.76 0.97
N GLY A 173 18.27 12.55 2.29
CA GLY A 173 18.18 13.65 3.25
C GLY A 173 19.52 14.36 3.49
N GLN A 174 19.54 15.20 4.53
CA GLN A 174 20.71 15.97 4.97
C GLN A 174 21.30 16.90 3.91
N TYR A 175 20.46 17.38 2.99
CA TYR A 175 20.88 18.30 1.92
C TYR A 175 21.64 19.51 2.47
N GLN A 176 21.16 20.10 3.57
CA GLN A 176 21.75 21.29 4.20
C GLN A 176 22.99 21.01 5.06
N CYS A 177 23.34 19.75 5.27
CA CYS A 177 24.48 19.35 6.10
C CYS A 177 25.79 19.25 5.30
N ARG A 178 25.72 19.36 3.97
CA ARG A 178 26.85 19.20 3.05
C ARG A 178 26.75 20.15 1.87
N SER A 179 27.83 20.25 1.10
CA SER A 179 27.75 20.88 -0.22
C SER A 179 26.83 20.05 -1.13
N PRO A 180 26.04 20.70 -2.02
CA PRO A 180 25.13 19.99 -2.91
C PRO A 180 25.83 18.90 -3.72
N LEU A 181 25.29 17.68 -3.66
CA LEU A 181 25.78 16.55 -4.45
C LEU A 181 25.10 16.49 -5.81
N SER A 182 25.82 16.01 -6.82
CA SER A 182 25.19 15.50 -8.04
C SER A 182 24.54 14.15 -7.72
N VAL A 183 23.23 14.04 -7.93
CA VAL A 183 22.47 12.80 -7.67
C VAL A 183 22.08 12.12 -8.99
N PRO A 184 21.82 10.80 -8.99
CA PRO A 184 21.31 10.11 -10.18
C PRO A 184 19.98 10.69 -10.66
N ALA A 185 19.61 10.38 -11.91
CA ALA A 185 18.30 10.77 -12.44
C ALA A 185 17.18 10.26 -11.53
N GLN A 186 16.14 11.09 -11.34
CA GLN A 186 14.97 10.81 -10.49
C GLN A 186 15.29 10.64 -8.98
N TRP A 187 16.51 10.97 -8.55
CA TRP A 187 16.80 11.19 -7.14
C TRP A 187 16.53 12.65 -6.74
N THR A 188 16.04 12.85 -5.53
CA THR A 188 15.83 14.18 -4.95
C THR A 188 16.56 14.31 -3.62
N GLN A 189 17.20 15.46 -3.39
CA GLN A 189 17.75 15.80 -2.08
C GLN A 189 16.78 16.68 -1.29
N PHE A 190 16.75 16.53 0.03
CA PHE A 190 15.90 17.33 0.91
C PHE A 190 16.55 17.58 2.28
N GLU A 191 16.02 18.56 3.00
CA GLU A 191 16.52 18.92 4.32
C GLU A 191 16.10 17.92 5.39
N ASP A 192 17.05 17.50 6.23
CA ASP A 192 16.81 16.59 7.35
C ASP A 192 17.93 16.72 8.40
N SER A 193 17.73 16.33 9.65
CA SER A 193 18.67 16.59 10.76
C SER A 193 20.05 16.00 10.49
N CYS A 194 21.10 16.77 10.83
CA CYS A 194 22.50 16.44 10.56
C CYS A 194 23.11 15.43 11.55
N ASP A 195 22.35 14.42 11.97
CA ASP A 195 22.73 13.39 12.94
C ASP A 195 22.63 11.95 12.40
N HIS A 196 22.29 11.80 11.11
CA HIS A 196 22.21 10.52 10.40
C HIS A 196 22.37 10.70 8.87
N ASN A 197 22.43 9.61 8.12
CA ASN A 197 22.12 9.61 6.69
C ASN A 197 20.70 9.06 6.53
N HIS A 198 19.85 9.80 5.84
CA HIS A 198 18.51 9.38 5.48
C HIS A 198 18.46 8.94 4.02
N PHE A 199 17.95 7.74 3.77
CA PHE A 199 17.63 7.26 2.43
C PHE A 199 16.18 6.79 2.40
N GLU A 200 15.46 7.18 1.36
CA GLU A 200 14.08 6.73 1.14
C GLU A 200 13.89 6.28 -0.30
N TYR A 201 13.15 5.20 -0.47
CA TYR A 201 12.69 4.79 -1.79
C TYR A 201 11.39 5.54 -2.10
N ARG A 202 11.34 6.18 -3.27
CA ARG A 202 10.21 7.00 -3.72
C ARG A 202 9.49 6.39 -4.94
N GLY A 203 10.01 5.31 -5.53
CA GLY A 203 9.44 4.62 -6.69
C GLY A 203 8.40 3.63 -6.27
N GLY A 204 7.19 3.76 -6.82
CA GLY A 204 6.00 3.33 -6.09
C GLY A 204 5.50 4.41 -5.11
N VAL A 205 5.52 5.70 -5.48
CA VAL A 205 4.55 6.66 -4.88
C VAL A 205 3.17 6.60 -5.53
N GLY A 206 3.03 5.80 -6.58
CA GLY A 206 1.82 5.08 -6.92
C GLY A 206 1.69 3.73 -6.21
N GLY A 207 2.52 3.48 -5.18
CA GLY A 207 2.53 2.41 -4.17
C GLY A 207 1.72 2.88 -2.95
N LEU A 208 0.50 2.43 -2.70
CA LEU A 208 0.20 1.04 -2.39
C LEU A 208 1.16 0.57 -1.30
N ALA A 209 0.63 0.24 -0.14
CA ALA A 209 1.39 -0.14 1.03
C ALA A 209 2.17 -1.46 0.78
N PRO A 210 2.70 -2.15 1.80
CA PRO A 210 3.32 -3.46 1.63
C PRO A 210 2.46 -4.49 0.89
N ASN A 211 1.19 -4.20 0.67
CA ASN A 211 0.39 -4.78 -0.39
C ASN A 211 -0.07 -3.61 -1.30
N GLY A 212 0.04 -3.78 -2.61
CA GLY A 212 -0.91 -3.18 -3.56
C GLY A 212 -2.28 -2.88 -2.90
N PRO A 213 -3.02 -1.77 -3.11
CA PRO A 213 -4.46 -1.72 -2.98
C PRO A 213 -5.09 -2.75 -3.93
N PHE A 214 -4.32 -3.21 -4.92
CA PHE A 214 -4.65 -4.27 -5.84
C PHE A 214 -4.03 -5.61 -5.42
N ASP A 215 -3.28 -5.69 -4.31
CA ASP A 215 -2.69 -6.91 -3.76
C ASP A 215 -3.56 -7.39 -2.59
N LEU A 216 -4.29 -8.46 -2.85
CA LEU A 216 -5.34 -8.96 -1.97
C LEU A 216 -4.81 -10.04 -1.01
N ASN A 217 -3.70 -10.68 -1.37
CA ASN A 217 -3.12 -11.76 -0.59
C ASN A 217 -1.87 -11.35 0.22
N GLY A 218 -1.36 -10.14 -0.01
CA GLY A 218 -0.20 -9.57 0.62
C GLY A 218 1.14 -10.14 0.19
N ASP A 219 1.24 -10.58 -1.06
CA ASP A 219 2.48 -11.11 -1.65
C ASP A 219 3.36 -10.05 -2.34
N MET A 220 2.97 -8.77 -2.19
CA MET A 220 3.55 -7.56 -2.78
C MET A 220 3.34 -7.45 -4.29
N LYS A 221 2.31 -8.09 -4.86
CA LYS A 221 1.98 -7.97 -6.29
C LYS A 221 0.50 -7.69 -6.50
N SER A 222 0.20 -6.99 -7.59
CA SER A 222 -1.19 -6.75 -7.98
C SER A 222 -1.86 -8.06 -8.38
N ASP A 223 -3.00 -8.35 -7.78
CA ASP A 223 -3.87 -9.48 -8.07
C ASP A 223 -4.95 -9.09 -9.08
N LEU A 224 -5.42 -10.10 -9.81
CA LEU A 224 -6.55 -9.97 -10.71
C LEU A 224 -7.79 -10.58 -10.08
N LEU A 225 -8.91 -9.86 -10.07
CA LEU A 225 -10.18 -10.43 -9.62
C LEU A 225 -11.09 -10.75 -10.78
N GLY A 226 -11.88 -11.80 -10.61
CA GLY A 226 -12.97 -12.13 -11.49
C GLY A 226 -14.21 -12.54 -10.74
N VAL A 227 -15.37 -12.04 -11.19
CA VAL A 227 -16.65 -12.64 -10.81
C VAL A 227 -17.07 -13.56 -11.93
N ARG A 228 -17.25 -14.83 -11.60
CA ARG A 228 -17.74 -15.84 -12.52
C ARG A 228 -19.23 -15.70 -12.78
N ASP A 229 -19.68 -16.25 -13.89
CA ASP A 229 -21.10 -16.29 -14.28
C ASP A 229 -21.98 -17.09 -13.30
N ASP A 230 -21.40 -17.92 -12.44
CA ASP A 230 -22.10 -18.63 -11.38
C ASP A 230 -22.06 -17.92 -10.01
N GLY A 231 -21.59 -16.66 -9.96
CA GLY A 231 -21.66 -15.83 -8.76
C GLY A 231 -20.51 -15.97 -7.77
N TYR A 232 -19.46 -16.70 -8.17
CA TYR A 232 -18.25 -16.82 -7.36
C TYR A 232 -17.27 -15.67 -7.64
N LEU A 233 -16.76 -15.06 -6.58
CA LEU A 233 -15.58 -14.19 -6.64
C LEU A 233 -14.33 -15.06 -6.56
N VAL A 234 -13.41 -14.82 -7.48
CA VAL A 234 -12.16 -15.56 -7.62
C VAL A 234 -11.01 -14.58 -7.78
N GLU A 235 -9.98 -14.78 -6.98
CA GLU A 235 -8.70 -14.09 -7.05
C GLU A 235 -7.71 -14.89 -7.88
N TYR A 236 -6.93 -14.22 -8.69
CA TYR A 236 -5.87 -14.81 -9.48
C TYR A 236 -4.56 -14.06 -9.25
N LEU A 237 -3.57 -14.80 -8.74
CA LEU A 237 -2.28 -14.25 -8.37
C LEU A 237 -1.44 -13.91 -9.60
N SER A 238 -0.71 -12.81 -9.56
CA SER A 238 0.27 -12.46 -10.58
C SER A 238 1.67 -13.04 -10.28
N TYR A 239 2.42 -13.33 -11.35
CA TYR A 239 3.74 -13.94 -11.29
C TYR A 239 4.83 -13.02 -11.86
N GLY A 240 5.50 -12.31 -10.94
CA GLY A 240 6.83 -11.71 -11.12
C GLY A 240 7.01 -10.89 -12.41
N PRO A 241 8.25 -10.84 -13.00
CA PRO A 241 8.63 -9.94 -14.12
C PRO A 241 7.80 -10.10 -15.40
N THR A 242 6.94 -11.11 -15.45
CA THR A 242 6.11 -11.38 -16.61
C THR A 242 4.72 -10.81 -16.46
N GLY A 243 4.19 -10.65 -15.24
CA GLY A 243 2.77 -10.36 -15.03
C GLY A 243 1.82 -11.44 -15.57
N ALA A 244 2.32 -12.66 -15.74
CA ALA A 244 1.48 -13.82 -15.99
C ALA A 244 0.58 -14.07 -14.78
N VAL A 245 -0.65 -14.51 -15.04
CA VAL A 245 -1.65 -14.77 -14.00
C VAL A 245 -1.74 -16.27 -13.72
N ALA A 246 -2.03 -16.64 -12.46
CA ALA A 246 -2.24 -18.02 -12.02
C ALA A 246 -3.20 -18.79 -12.95
N LEU A 247 -2.84 -20.04 -13.26
CA LEU A 247 -3.73 -20.91 -14.06
C LEU A 247 -4.98 -21.33 -13.29
N THR A 248 -4.90 -21.32 -11.96
CA THR A 248 -5.98 -21.66 -11.04
C THR A 248 -6.17 -20.47 -10.10
N GLY A 249 -7.39 -19.95 -10.04
CA GLY A 249 -7.74 -18.88 -9.12
C GLY A 249 -8.20 -19.41 -7.76
N ASN A 250 -7.97 -18.61 -6.71
CA ASN A 250 -8.44 -18.83 -5.35
C ASN A 250 -9.88 -18.35 -5.24
N THR A 251 -10.79 -19.24 -4.85
CA THR A 251 -12.20 -18.84 -4.67
C THR A 251 -12.37 -18.14 -3.32
N LEU A 252 -12.76 -16.87 -3.36
CA LEU A 252 -12.93 -16.02 -2.19
C LEU A 252 -14.33 -16.16 -1.58
N GLY A 253 -15.34 -16.44 -2.40
CA GLY A 253 -16.70 -16.67 -1.92
C GLY A 253 -17.75 -16.70 -3.03
N ASN A 254 -19.00 -16.98 -2.64
CA ASN A 254 -20.18 -16.92 -3.52
C ASN A 254 -21.09 -15.73 -3.16
N GLY A 255 -22.21 -15.55 -3.88
CA GLY A 255 -23.16 -14.46 -3.61
C GLY A 255 -22.88 -13.17 -4.38
N TRP A 256 -22.02 -13.21 -5.40
CA TRP A 256 -21.64 -12.07 -6.24
C TRP A 256 -22.51 -11.95 -7.50
N GLU A 257 -23.65 -12.63 -7.57
CA GLU A 257 -24.51 -12.69 -8.75
C GLU A 257 -25.17 -11.34 -9.09
N THR A 258 -25.28 -10.46 -8.11
CA THR A 258 -25.91 -9.13 -8.26
C THR A 258 -24.89 -8.03 -8.47
N THR A 259 -23.61 -8.35 -8.68
CA THR A 259 -22.56 -7.37 -8.93
C THR A 259 -22.84 -6.59 -10.23
N SER A 260 -22.64 -5.27 -10.20
CA SER A 260 -22.64 -4.39 -11.37
C SER A 260 -21.29 -3.71 -11.60
N ALA A 261 -20.47 -3.58 -10.55
CA ALA A 261 -19.09 -3.14 -10.63
C ALA A 261 -18.30 -3.67 -9.42
N ILE A 262 -17.01 -3.90 -9.62
CA ILE A 262 -16.03 -4.11 -8.55
C ILE A 262 -14.96 -3.05 -8.71
N VAL A 263 -14.49 -2.50 -7.58
CA VAL A 263 -13.31 -1.64 -7.50
C VAL A 263 -12.44 -2.14 -6.37
N HIS A 264 -11.12 -2.15 -6.56
CA HIS A 264 -10.15 -2.55 -5.54
C HIS A 264 -9.33 -1.32 -5.15
N GLY A 265 -8.83 -1.30 -3.93
CA GLY A 265 -8.34 -0.09 -3.28
C GLY A 265 -7.86 -0.41 -1.87
N ASP A 266 -6.88 0.31 -1.31
CA ASP A 266 -6.57 0.25 0.12
C ASP A 266 -7.43 1.31 0.83
N PHE A 267 -8.74 1.10 0.85
CA PHE A 267 -9.72 2.11 1.26
C PHE A 267 -9.73 2.36 2.78
N ASN A 268 -9.02 1.55 3.56
CA ASN A 268 -8.83 1.75 4.99
C ASN A 268 -7.40 2.19 5.39
N GLY A 269 -6.43 2.16 4.47
CA GLY A 269 -5.05 2.57 4.71
C GLY A 269 -4.26 1.61 5.62
N ASP A 270 -4.72 0.37 5.78
CA ASP A 270 -4.01 -0.68 6.53
C ASP A 270 -2.96 -1.37 5.67
N GLY A 271 -3.02 -1.13 4.37
CA GLY A 271 -2.08 -1.58 3.40
C GLY A 271 -2.35 -2.92 2.76
N ALA A 272 -3.51 -3.53 3.00
CA ALA A 272 -4.06 -4.63 2.22
C ALA A 272 -5.03 -4.13 1.16
N GLY A 273 -5.17 -4.87 0.06
CA GLY A 273 -6.21 -4.59 -0.91
C GLY A 273 -7.61 -4.86 -0.34
N ASP A 274 -8.45 -3.84 -0.34
CA ASP A 274 -9.88 -3.92 -0.05
C ASP A 274 -10.71 -4.02 -1.33
N LEU A 275 -11.97 -4.44 -1.18
CA LEU A 275 -12.93 -4.50 -2.27
C LEU A 275 -14.15 -3.63 -2.04
N LEU A 276 -14.63 -3.07 -3.13
CA LEU A 276 -15.95 -2.47 -3.22
C LEU A 276 -16.78 -3.24 -4.24
N GLN A 277 -17.99 -3.62 -3.83
CA GLN A 277 -19.00 -4.17 -4.72
C GLN A 277 -20.13 -3.17 -4.86
N THR A 278 -20.40 -2.74 -6.10
CA THR A 278 -21.71 -2.16 -6.41
C THR A 278 -22.63 -3.28 -6.85
N ARG A 279 -23.83 -3.32 -6.28
CA ARG A 279 -24.89 -4.25 -6.68
C ARG A 279 -25.83 -3.62 -7.71
N THR A 280 -26.55 -4.44 -8.45
CA THR A 280 -27.54 -4.02 -9.45
C THR A 280 -28.71 -3.22 -8.85
N ASP A 281 -28.96 -3.34 -7.54
CA ASP A 281 -29.92 -2.52 -6.79
C ASP A 281 -29.35 -1.15 -6.34
N GLY A 282 -28.10 -0.86 -6.69
CA GLY A 282 -27.41 0.39 -6.41
C GLY A 282 -26.86 0.52 -4.99
N ARG A 283 -26.83 -0.56 -4.20
CA ARG A 283 -26.10 -0.58 -2.92
C ARG A 283 -24.61 -0.77 -3.16
N LEU A 284 -23.80 -0.05 -2.37
CA LEU A 284 -22.35 -0.16 -2.35
C LEU A 284 -21.92 -0.87 -1.06
N PHE A 285 -21.18 -1.96 -1.22
CA PHE A 285 -20.60 -2.73 -0.12
C PHE A 285 -19.09 -2.60 -0.13
N TYR A 286 -18.52 -2.34 1.03
CA TYR A 286 -17.10 -2.40 1.33
C TYR A 286 -16.78 -3.74 1.98
N TYR A 287 -15.67 -4.33 1.56
CA TYR A 287 -15.13 -5.54 2.14
C TYR A 287 -13.67 -5.26 2.47
N SER A 288 -13.36 -5.21 3.76
CA SER A 288 -11.98 -5.08 4.21
C SER A 288 -11.18 -6.30 3.79
N GLY A 289 -10.03 -6.06 3.17
CA GLY A 289 -9.01 -7.09 2.99
C GLY A 289 -8.32 -7.37 4.32
N ASP A 290 -7.92 -8.63 4.50
CA ASP A 290 -6.85 -9.00 5.41
C ASP A 290 -6.02 -10.09 4.72
N ALA A 291 -4.82 -10.39 5.24
CA ALA A 291 -3.94 -11.43 4.71
C ALA A 291 -4.53 -12.87 4.76
N SER A 292 -5.79 -13.03 5.17
CA SER A 292 -6.53 -14.29 5.22
C SER A 292 -7.76 -14.34 4.30
N SER A 293 -7.94 -13.33 3.44
CA SER A 293 -9.00 -13.24 2.44
C SER A 293 -10.43 -13.28 3.02
N HIS A 294 -10.63 -12.78 4.26
CA HIS A 294 -11.95 -12.73 4.90
C HIS A 294 -12.71 -11.45 4.57
N TYR A 295 -13.57 -11.51 3.55
CA TYR A 295 -14.39 -10.38 3.14
C TYR A 295 -15.69 -10.28 3.95
N SER A 296 -15.70 -9.46 5.00
CA SER A 296 -16.94 -9.09 5.69
C SER A 296 -17.58 -7.87 5.01
N GLY A 297 -18.75 -8.08 4.40
CA GLY A 297 -19.42 -7.02 3.64
C GLY A 297 -20.14 -6.02 4.53
N LEU A 298 -19.67 -4.77 4.56
CA LEU A 298 -20.34 -3.63 5.17
C LEU A 298 -21.00 -2.79 4.07
N GLN A 299 -22.30 -2.53 4.19
CA GLN A 299 -22.93 -1.57 3.27
C GLN A 299 -22.50 -0.15 3.64
N VAL A 300 -21.77 0.52 2.74
CA VAL A 300 -21.22 1.88 2.94
C VAL A 300 -21.89 2.94 2.06
N GLY A 301 -22.80 2.53 1.17
CA GLY A 301 -23.53 3.47 0.32
C GLY A 301 -24.77 2.89 -0.36
N SER A 302 -25.51 3.77 -1.02
CA SER A 302 -26.68 3.46 -1.85
C SER A 302 -26.89 4.51 -2.94
N GLY A 303 -27.75 4.22 -3.91
CA GLY A 303 -28.08 5.14 -5.01
C GLY A 303 -27.19 5.00 -6.25
N TRP A 304 -26.25 4.06 -6.26
CA TRP A 304 -25.33 3.73 -7.35
C TRP A 304 -26.02 2.88 -8.44
N THR A 305 -27.17 3.37 -8.91
CA THR A 305 -27.96 2.71 -9.96
C THR A 305 -27.27 2.83 -11.33
N SER A 306 -27.89 2.27 -12.38
CA SER A 306 -27.39 2.36 -13.76
C SER A 306 -27.21 3.79 -14.31
N ALA A 307 -27.75 4.80 -13.61
CA ALA A 307 -27.50 6.21 -13.89
C ALA A 307 -26.05 6.64 -13.60
N TYR A 308 -25.34 5.90 -12.74
CA TYR A 308 -23.90 5.97 -12.54
C TYR A 308 -23.22 4.90 -13.37
N SER A 309 -22.10 5.24 -14.00
CA SER A 309 -21.37 4.32 -14.87
C SER A 309 -19.86 4.53 -14.76
N LEU A 310 -19.09 3.56 -15.25
CA LEU A 310 -17.62 3.63 -15.26
C LEU A 310 -17.03 3.87 -13.86
N LEU A 311 -17.53 3.13 -12.86
CA LEU A 311 -16.99 3.18 -11.51
C LEU A 311 -15.57 2.58 -11.51
N THR A 312 -14.61 3.30 -10.95
CA THR A 312 -13.21 2.90 -10.75
C THR A 312 -12.67 3.61 -9.51
N GLY A 313 -11.40 3.40 -9.14
CA GLY A 313 -10.82 4.00 -7.95
C GLY A 313 -9.56 3.29 -7.47
N GLY A 314 -9.26 3.45 -6.18
CA GLY A 314 -8.12 2.78 -5.54
C GLY A 314 -6.83 3.60 -5.53
N VAL A 315 -6.88 4.85 -6.02
CA VAL A 315 -5.77 5.82 -6.03
C VAL A 315 -6.27 7.21 -5.62
N ASP A 316 -5.35 8.09 -5.23
CA ASP A 316 -5.66 9.43 -4.68
C ASP A 316 -5.92 10.47 -5.79
N PHE A 317 -7.19 10.74 -6.07
CA PHE A 317 -7.60 11.74 -7.07
C PHE A 317 -7.74 13.15 -6.48
N THR A 318 -7.78 13.27 -5.15
CA THR A 318 -8.05 14.54 -4.46
C THR A 318 -6.79 15.19 -3.88
N GLY A 319 -5.68 14.45 -3.82
CA GLY A 319 -4.41 14.87 -3.27
C GLY A 319 -4.35 14.83 -1.74
N ASP A 320 -5.26 14.11 -1.08
CA ASP A 320 -5.32 14.02 0.39
C ASP A 320 -4.54 12.82 0.97
N GLY A 321 -3.90 12.05 0.09
CA GLY A 321 -3.09 10.88 0.41
C GLY A 321 -3.91 9.61 0.65
N ARG A 322 -5.21 9.59 0.33
CA ARG A 322 -6.08 8.42 0.49
C ARG A 322 -6.68 8.01 -0.86
N PRO A 323 -6.93 6.72 -1.08
CA PRO A 323 -7.55 6.29 -2.32
C PRO A 323 -9.03 6.67 -2.38
N ASP A 324 -9.41 7.16 -3.55
CA ASP A 324 -10.75 7.66 -3.82
C ASP A 324 -11.53 6.72 -4.73
N LEU A 325 -12.85 6.92 -4.75
CA LEU A 325 -13.72 6.37 -5.78
C LEU A 325 -14.01 7.40 -6.86
N VAL A 326 -14.00 6.97 -8.12
CA VAL A 326 -14.34 7.81 -9.27
C VAL A 326 -15.47 7.18 -10.06
N THR A 327 -16.43 8.00 -10.48
CA THR A 327 -17.55 7.56 -11.31
C THR A 327 -18.02 8.64 -12.27
N ARG A 328 -18.60 8.22 -13.39
CA ARG A 328 -19.39 9.11 -14.25
C ARG A 328 -20.83 9.18 -13.73
N GLY A 329 -21.25 10.38 -13.37
CA GLY A 329 -22.60 10.69 -12.93
C GLY A 329 -23.63 10.71 -14.07
N PRO A 330 -24.93 10.85 -13.72
CA PRO A 330 -26.04 10.90 -14.69
C PRO A 330 -26.01 12.13 -15.61
N ASP A 331 -25.32 13.18 -15.21
CA ASP A 331 -25.04 14.40 -15.98
C ASP A 331 -23.82 14.26 -16.91
N ALA A 332 -23.25 13.06 -17.01
CA ALA A 332 -22.01 12.76 -17.73
C ALA A 332 -20.78 13.56 -17.25
N ALA A 333 -20.84 14.14 -16.06
CA ALA A 333 -19.67 14.66 -15.36
C ALA A 333 -18.95 13.54 -14.61
N LEU A 334 -17.67 13.76 -14.32
CA LEU A 334 -16.86 12.83 -13.54
C LEU A 334 -16.73 13.35 -12.10
N TYR A 335 -16.98 12.47 -11.14
CA TYR A 335 -16.96 12.78 -9.72
C TYR A 335 -16.00 11.87 -8.98
N ALA A 336 -15.13 12.46 -8.16
CA ALA A 336 -14.37 11.76 -7.13
C ALA A 336 -15.15 11.78 -5.81
N TYR A 337 -15.10 10.69 -5.07
CA TYR A 337 -15.64 10.52 -3.74
C TYR A 337 -14.43 10.29 -2.82
N PRO A 338 -14.03 11.31 -2.03
CA PRO A 338 -12.81 11.25 -1.24
C PRO A 338 -12.83 10.09 -0.25
N GLY A 339 -11.76 9.30 -0.19
CA GLY A 339 -11.61 8.23 0.80
C GLY A 339 -11.43 8.79 2.21
N LEU A 340 -12.11 8.23 3.20
CA LEU A 340 -11.92 8.61 4.60
C LEU A 340 -10.87 7.75 5.32
N GLY A 341 -10.34 6.73 4.63
CA GLY A 341 -9.37 5.75 5.14
C GLY A 341 -9.90 4.92 6.30
N ASN A 342 -11.15 4.49 6.18
CA ASN A 342 -11.81 3.54 7.07
C ASN A 342 -12.89 2.75 6.32
N GLY A 343 -12.77 2.65 4.99
CA GLY A 343 -13.77 2.05 4.10
C GLY A 343 -14.97 2.96 3.76
N TRP A 344 -15.07 4.16 4.34
CA TRP A 344 -16.11 5.14 4.03
C TRP A 344 -15.61 6.24 3.09
N PHE A 345 -16.57 6.93 2.45
CA PHE A 345 -16.30 7.98 1.47
C PHE A 345 -16.99 9.29 1.86
N GLY A 346 -16.32 10.41 1.57
CA GLY A 346 -16.82 11.76 1.77
C GLY A 346 -17.82 12.20 0.70
N GLY A 347 -18.22 13.47 0.79
CA GLY A 347 -19.06 14.11 -0.23
C GLY A 347 -18.31 14.22 -1.55
N ARG A 348 -19.00 13.93 -2.66
CA ARG A 348 -18.37 13.93 -3.99
C ARG A 348 -17.89 15.32 -4.41
N VAL A 349 -16.79 15.34 -5.13
CA VAL A 349 -16.20 16.51 -5.80
C VAL A 349 -16.21 16.28 -7.30
N GLN A 350 -16.60 17.28 -8.07
CA GLN A 350 -16.55 17.18 -9.52
C GLN A 350 -15.11 17.36 -10.00
N ILE A 351 -14.59 16.37 -10.73
CA ILE A 351 -13.20 16.32 -11.23
C ILE A 351 -13.11 16.37 -12.76
N GLY A 352 -14.25 16.36 -13.46
CA GLY A 352 -14.27 16.46 -14.91
C GLY A 352 -15.65 16.72 -15.52
N ASN A 353 -15.64 17.14 -16.78
CA ASN A 353 -16.83 17.40 -17.60
C ASN A 353 -16.69 16.69 -18.96
N GLY A 354 -17.81 16.39 -19.62
CA GLY A 354 -17.80 15.91 -21.01
C GLY A 354 -17.42 14.43 -21.20
N TRP A 355 -17.68 13.57 -20.21
CA TRP A 355 -17.27 12.16 -20.23
C TRP A 355 -18.26 11.22 -20.92
N SER A 356 -19.24 11.76 -21.65
CA SER A 356 -20.26 10.95 -22.36
C SER A 356 -19.68 10.10 -23.48
N GLY A 357 -18.57 10.52 -24.09
CA GLY A 357 -17.89 9.79 -25.17
C GLY A 357 -17.02 8.61 -24.71
N MET A 358 -16.90 8.38 -23.39
CA MET A 358 -16.07 7.32 -22.84
C MET A 358 -16.89 6.05 -22.56
N THR A 359 -16.28 4.89 -22.85
CA THR A 359 -16.88 3.55 -22.72
C THR A 359 -16.23 2.71 -21.62
N ALA A 360 -15.03 3.08 -21.17
CA ALA A 360 -14.33 2.44 -20.06
C ALA A 360 -13.37 3.42 -19.40
N LEU A 361 -13.14 3.24 -18.10
CA LEU A 361 -12.17 3.98 -17.28
C LEU A 361 -11.33 2.99 -16.48
N VAL A 362 -10.05 3.31 -16.35
CA VAL A 362 -9.10 2.58 -15.54
C VAL A 362 -8.33 3.62 -14.72
N ALA A 363 -8.41 3.53 -13.40
CA ALA A 363 -7.66 4.36 -12.46
C ALA A 363 -6.29 3.75 -12.17
N GLY A 364 -5.30 4.57 -11.86
CA GLY A 364 -3.94 4.13 -11.53
C GLY A 364 -3.02 5.34 -11.37
N ASP A 365 -1.77 5.15 -10.94
CA ASP A 365 -0.72 6.17 -11.08
C ASP A 365 0.14 5.77 -12.29
N PHE A 366 -0.17 6.33 -13.46
CA PHE A 366 0.42 5.91 -14.73
C PHE A 366 1.66 6.74 -15.11
N ASP A 367 1.89 7.88 -14.45
CA ASP A 367 3.07 8.74 -14.63
C ASP A 367 4.00 8.82 -13.39
N ASN A 368 3.73 8.00 -12.37
CA ASN A 368 4.50 7.84 -11.14
C ASN A 368 4.65 9.14 -10.34
N ASN A 369 3.67 10.04 -10.43
CA ASN A 369 3.69 11.31 -9.71
C ASN A 369 3.04 11.23 -8.31
N GLY A 370 2.46 10.07 -7.98
CA GLY A 370 1.76 9.81 -6.73
C GLY A 370 0.36 10.38 -6.64
N ARG A 371 -0.28 10.69 -7.78
CA ARG A 371 -1.68 11.11 -7.90
C ARG A 371 -2.43 10.12 -8.77
N GLY A 372 -3.74 10.08 -8.59
CA GLY A 372 -4.66 9.30 -9.40
C GLY A 372 -4.77 9.86 -10.81
N ASP A 373 -4.43 9.02 -11.77
CA ASP A 373 -4.61 9.22 -13.21
C ASP A 373 -5.80 8.39 -13.73
N LEU A 374 -6.22 8.69 -14.95
CA LEU A 374 -7.16 7.86 -15.69
C LEU A 374 -6.65 7.49 -17.08
N ILE A 375 -6.84 6.23 -17.42
CA ILE A 375 -6.85 5.77 -18.81
C ILE A 375 -8.31 5.55 -19.21
N ALA A 376 -8.74 6.24 -20.26
CA ALA A 376 -10.11 6.17 -20.76
C ALA A 376 -10.13 5.63 -22.18
N ARG A 377 -11.10 4.75 -22.47
CA ARG A 377 -11.41 4.33 -23.83
C ARG A 377 -12.62 5.09 -24.34
N ASP A 378 -12.52 5.72 -25.50
CA ASP A 378 -13.66 6.35 -26.14
C ASP A 378 -14.52 5.38 -26.96
N VAL A 379 -15.64 5.86 -27.51
CA VAL A 379 -16.55 5.08 -28.37
C VAL A 379 -15.90 4.58 -29.67
N ASN A 380 -14.83 5.24 -30.14
CA ASN A 380 -14.09 4.83 -31.34
C ASN A 380 -13.01 3.80 -31.04
N GLY A 381 -12.78 3.48 -29.76
CA GLY A 381 -11.75 2.56 -29.31
C GLY A 381 -10.37 3.21 -29.20
N ASP A 382 -10.30 4.53 -29.13
CA ASP A 382 -9.06 5.22 -28.81
C ASP A 382 -8.83 5.25 -27.30
N LEU A 383 -7.58 5.06 -26.88
CA LEU A 383 -7.17 5.24 -25.49
C LEU A 383 -6.59 6.62 -25.26
N TRP A 384 -7.02 7.23 -24.16
CA TRP A 384 -6.65 8.56 -23.73
C TRP A 384 -6.15 8.51 -22.29
N ALA A 385 -4.96 9.07 -22.04
CA ALA A 385 -4.44 9.28 -20.70
C ALA A 385 -4.80 10.69 -20.18
N TYR A 386 -5.22 10.75 -18.93
CA TYR A 386 -5.57 11.94 -18.18
C TYR A 386 -4.77 11.93 -16.88
N PHE A 387 -3.73 12.77 -16.79
CA PHE A 387 -2.88 12.81 -15.60
C PHE A 387 -3.44 13.72 -14.52
N GLY A 388 -3.47 13.24 -13.28
CA GLY A 388 -4.05 13.91 -12.13
C GLY A 388 -3.33 15.22 -11.77
N LEU A 389 -4.12 16.21 -11.37
CA LEU A 389 -3.64 17.48 -10.82
C LEU A 389 -4.15 17.64 -9.38
N SER A 390 -3.81 18.76 -8.72
CA SER A 390 -4.45 19.10 -7.43
C SER A 390 -5.97 19.31 -7.55
N THR A 391 -6.46 19.58 -8.76
CA THR A 391 -7.87 19.61 -9.12
C THR A 391 -8.04 19.17 -10.57
N GLY A 392 -8.73 18.05 -10.81
CA GLY A 392 -9.01 17.54 -12.16
C GLY A 392 -7.77 16.94 -12.84
N PHE A 393 -7.67 17.12 -14.16
CA PHE A 393 -6.66 16.47 -15.00
C PHE A 393 -5.95 17.44 -15.93
N THR A 394 -4.77 17.03 -16.39
CA THR A 394 -4.08 17.62 -17.55
C THR A 394 -4.91 17.48 -18.83
N ALA A 395 -4.47 18.16 -19.90
CA ALA A 395 -5.05 17.94 -21.22
C ALA A 395 -4.83 16.49 -21.66
N PRO A 396 -5.87 15.80 -22.20
CA PRO A 396 -5.76 14.38 -22.50
C PRO A 396 -4.77 14.09 -23.61
N ARG A 397 -4.04 12.99 -23.46
CA ARG A 397 -3.10 12.49 -24.46
C ARG A 397 -3.61 11.18 -25.05
N LYS A 398 -3.76 11.11 -26.37
CA LYS A 398 -4.04 9.82 -27.04
C LYS A 398 -2.81 8.92 -26.94
N ILE A 399 -2.98 7.74 -26.38
CA ILE A 399 -1.89 6.77 -26.14
C ILE A 399 -2.10 5.45 -26.88
N GLY A 400 -3.27 5.25 -27.51
CA GLY A 400 -3.58 4.03 -28.24
C GLY A 400 -4.81 4.18 -29.12
N TRP A 401 -5.04 3.17 -29.96
CA TRP A 401 -6.18 3.07 -30.87
C TRP A 401 -6.51 1.59 -31.10
N GLY A 402 -7.72 1.28 -31.57
CA GLY A 402 -8.14 -0.10 -31.85
C GLY A 402 -8.53 -0.92 -30.62
N TRP A 403 -8.71 -0.29 -29.46
CA TRP A 403 -9.04 -0.97 -28.19
C TRP A 403 -10.48 -1.48 -28.09
N ASN A 404 -11.27 -1.31 -29.15
CA ASN A 404 -12.59 -1.93 -29.29
C ASN A 404 -12.53 -3.44 -29.47
N ILE A 405 -11.35 -4.01 -29.71
CA ILE A 405 -11.16 -5.47 -29.67
C ILE A 405 -11.36 -6.05 -28.27
N PHE A 406 -11.25 -5.23 -27.22
CA PHE A 406 -11.39 -5.66 -25.84
C PHE A 406 -12.83 -5.48 -25.35
N SER A 407 -13.45 -6.54 -24.85
CA SER A 407 -14.76 -6.47 -24.19
C SER A 407 -14.69 -5.76 -22.83
N THR A 408 -13.54 -5.87 -22.15
CA THR A 408 -13.27 -5.27 -20.84
C THR A 408 -11.84 -4.76 -20.84
N ILE A 409 -11.63 -3.59 -20.23
CA ILE A 409 -10.30 -3.11 -19.85
C ILE A 409 -10.31 -2.83 -18.35
N THR A 410 -9.23 -3.22 -17.69
CA THR A 410 -8.95 -2.98 -16.27
C THR A 410 -7.42 -2.83 -16.10
N GLY A 411 -6.92 -2.90 -14.88
CA GLY A 411 -5.49 -2.88 -14.58
C GLY A 411 -5.07 -1.52 -14.05
N ALA A 412 -4.93 -1.44 -12.74
CA ALA A 412 -4.61 -0.22 -12.01
C ALA A 412 -3.29 -0.34 -11.22
N GLY A 413 -2.75 -1.56 -11.16
CA GLY A 413 -1.56 -1.91 -10.41
C GLY A 413 -0.43 -2.38 -11.33
N ASP A 414 0.72 -2.56 -10.70
CA ASP A 414 1.91 -3.15 -11.28
C ASP A 414 1.78 -4.69 -11.24
N TYR A 415 1.50 -5.30 -12.39
CA TYR A 415 1.31 -6.75 -12.50
C TYR A 415 2.61 -7.45 -12.86
N ASP A 416 3.55 -6.76 -13.52
CA ASP A 416 4.83 -7.33 -13.89
C ASP A 416 5.98 -6.99 -12.93
N GLY A 417 5.73 -6.21 -11.88
CA GLY A 417 6.71 -5.89 -10.85
C GLY A 417 7.79 -4.88 -11.30
N ASP A 418 7.53 -4.11 -12.36
CA ASP A 418 8.47 -3.10 -12.87
C ASP A 418 8.32 -1.72 -12.20
N GLY A 419 7.35 -1.59 -11.29
CA GLY A 419 7.03 -0.39 -10.52
C GLY A 419 6.04 0.54 -11.19
N ASN A 420 5.47 0.18 -12.35
CA ASN A 420 4.53 1.02 -13.10
C ASN A 420 3.16 0.37 -13.19
N ALA A 421 2.09 1.18 -13.16
CA ALA A 421 0.74 0.66 -13.38
C ALA A 421 0.56 0.14 -14.83
N ASP A 422 0.05 -1.09 -14.95
CA ASP A 422 -0.22 -1.77 -16.22
C ASP A 422 -1.70 -1.78 -16.58
N ILE A 423 -2.03 -2.12 -17.83
CA ILE A 423 -3.42 -2.28 -18.29
C ILE A 423 -3.66 -3.73 -18.73
N ILE A 424 -4.79 -4.30 -18.32
CA ILE A 424 -5.27 -5.62 -18.74
C ILE A 424 -6.50 -5.47 -19.63
N GLY A 425 -6.47 -6.12 -20.80
CA GLY A 425 -7.60 -6.20 -21.73
C GLY A 425 -8.08 -7.63 -21.91
N ARG A 426 -9.40 -7.85 -21.85
CA ARG A 426 -10.03 -9.11 -22.26
C ARG A 426 -10.51 -9.04 -23.69
N ASN A 427 -9.92 -9.83 -24.59
CA ASN A 427 -10.31 -9.87 -26.00
C ASN A 427 -11.79 -10.28 -26.10
N GLY A 428 -12.60 -9.52 -26.86
CA GLY A 428 -14.04 -9.74 -26.97
C GLY A 428 -14.46 -10.86 -27.93
N THR A 429 -13.51 -11.49 -28.64
CA THR A 429 -13.78 -12.59 -29.57
C THR A 429 -13.36 -13.93 -28.98
N ASP A 430 -12.10 -14.06 -28.57
CA ASP A 430 -11.54 -15.33 -28.08
C ASP A 430 -11.45 -15.40 -26.54
N GLN A 431 -11.83 -14.32 -25.85
CA GLN A 431 -11.83 -14.24 -24.38
C GLN A 431 -10.46 -14.52 -23.74
N THR A 432 -9.37 -14.23 -24.45
CA THR A 432 -8.00 -14.21 -23.91
C THR A 432 -7.73 -12.92 -23.11
N LEU A 433 -6.85 -12.99 -22.12
CA LEU A 433 -6.37 -11.82 -21.39
C LEU A 433 -5.01 -11.37 -21.89
N TRP A 434 -4.85 -10.06 -22.01
CA TRP A 434 -3.64 -9.41 -22.48
C TRP A 434 -3.20 -8.34 -21.50
N LEU A 435 -1.96 -8.41 -21.04
CA LEU A 435 -1.28 -7.36 -20.28
C LEU A 435 -0.60 -6.41 -21.26
N TYR A 436 -0.79 -5.11 -21.06
CA TYR A 436 -0.07 -4.02 -21.70
C TYR A 436 0.72 -3.31 -20.62
N ARG A 437 2.05 -3.39 -20.71
CA ARG A 437 2.94 -2.85 -19.69
C ARG A 437 2.82 -1.33 -19.59
N GLY A 438 2.80 -0.82 -18.37
CA GLY A 438 3.05 0.58 -18.06
C GLY A 438 4.45 0.98 -18.47
N THR A 439 4.68 2.28 -18.58
CA THR A 439 6.03 2.83 -18.79
C THR A 439 6.43 3.80 -17.68
N GLY A 440 5.53 4.06 -16.73
CA GLY A 440 5.70 5.09 -15.70
C GLY A 440 5.77 6.52 -16.23
N SER A 441 5.50 6.72 -17.52
CA SER A 441 5.49 8.04 -18.19
C SER A 441 4.13 8.36 -18.80
N GLY A 442 3.11 7.60 -18.43
CA GLY A 442 1.75 7.72 -18.93
C GLY A 442 1.54 7.17 -20.33
N THR A 443 2.39 6.25 -20.79
CA THR A 443 2.22 5.53 -22.07
C THR A 443 2.17 4.02 -21.84
N ILE A 444 1.59 3.30 -22.80
CA ILE A 444 1.57 1.83 -22.84
C ILE A 444 2.74 1.30 -23.66
N GLY A 445 3.37 0.24 -23.17
CA GLY A 445 4.54 -0.41 -23.75
C GLY A 445 4.22 -1.73 -24.45
N SER A 446 5.13 -2.69 -24.31
CA SER A 446 4.95 -4.04 -24.86
C SER A 446 3.73 -4.73 -24.28
N TYR A 447 3.13 -5.63 -25.06
CA TYR A 447 1.97 -6.40 -24.63
C TYR A 447 2.21 -7.90 -24.76
N GLN A 448 1.50 -8.67 -23.95
CA GLN A 448 1.60 -10.13 -23.94
C GLN A 448 0.29 -10.76 -23.46
N GLN A 449 0.03 -11.97 -23.93
CA GLN A 449 -1.10 -12.77 -23.47
C GLN A 449 -0.77 -13.37 -22.10
N ILE A 450 -1.65 -13.16 -21.12
CA ILE A 450 -1.46 -13.59 -19.72
C ILE A 450 -2.49 -14.62 -19.27
N GLY A 451 -3.51 -14.90 -20.09
CA GLY A 451 -4.56 -15.85 -19.71
C GLY A 451 -5.47 -16.27 -20.86
N ASN A 452 -6.15 -17.40 -20.67
CA ASN A 452 -7.09 -18.01 -21.61
C ASN A 452 -8.38 -18.38 -20.89
N GLY A 453 -9.50 -18.48 -21.61
CA GLY A 453 -10.74 -19.03 -21.04
C GLY A 453 -11.51 -18.09 -20.11
N TRP A 454 -11.30 -16.77 -20.23
CA TRP A 454 -11.95 -15.75 -19.39
C TRP A 454 -13.37 -15.40 -19.85
N GLY A 455 -14.00 -16.31 -20.61
CA GLY A 455 -15.36 -16.18 -21.13
C GLY A 455 -16.43 -16.36 -20.05
N GLY A 456 -16.17 -17.18 -19.03
CA GLY A 456 -17.11 -17.45 -17.92
C GLY A 456 -17.08 -16.41 -16.80
N PHE A 457 -16.52 -15.23 -17.07
CA PHE A 457 -16.44 -14.12 -16.13
C PHE A 457 -17.31 -12.97 -16.60
N ARG A 458 -18.18 -12.48 -15.73
CA ARG A 458 -19.01 -11.28 -15.99
C ARG A 458 -18.25 -9.99 -15.69
N PHE A 459 -17.35 -10.03 -14.71
CA PHE A 459 -16.48 -8.91 -14.31
C PHE A 459 -15.07 -9.42 -14.15
N ILE A 460 -14.13 -8.57 -14.56
CA ILE A 460 -12.70 -8.72 -14.29
C ILE A 460 -12.24 -7.34 -13.87
N SER A 461 -11.49 -7.25 -12.79
CA SER A 461 -10.94 -6.00 -12.31
C SER A 461 -9.51 -6.17 -11.86
#